data_AF-A0A950T1N3-F1
#
_entry.id   AF-A0A950T1N3-F1
#
_cell.length_a   1.000
_cell.length_b   1.000
_cell.length_c   1.000
_cell.angle_alpha   90.00
_cell.angle_beta   90.00
_cell.angle_gamma   90.00
#
_symmetry.space_group_name_H-M   'P 1'
#
loop_
_entity.id
_entity.type
_entity.pdbx_description
1 polymer ?
#
loop_
_entity_poly.entity_id
_entity_poly.type
_entity_poly.pdbx_seq_one_letter_code
_entity_poly.pdbx_strand_id
1 'polypeptide(L)'
;MLEIRTLVRVAHTLAGAAWVGGSLFYLVVVMPALRSTGPAPALAAKIAELFKRMVNICVGVLLLTGGYLVFDRLTQTTLGLSYLIVLGIKIVAAITMFVLAIYMAQSNIRRLAKRSTRLSRAAPQLMLALGILVFILGALLNSLFEMSIAPH
;
A
#
# COMPACT_ATOMS: atom_id res chain seq x y z
N MET A 1 -22.29 2.94 15.96
CA MET A 1 -20.80 3.01 16.01
C MET A 1 -20.13 1.76 15.43
N LEU A 2 -20.63 0.55 15.72
CA LEU A 2 -20.07 -0.72 15.20
C LEU A 2 -20.03 -0.78 13.66
N GLU A 3 -21.07 -0.26 13.01
CA GLU A 3 -21.16 -0.18 11.54
C GLU A 3 -20.05 0.68 10.92
N ILE A 4 -19.75 1.85 11.51
CA ILE A 4 -18.69 2.75 11.02
C ILE A 4 -17.33 2.04 11.10
N ARG A 5 -17.03 1.39 12.22
CA ARG A 5 -15.79 0.64 12.40
C ARG A 5 -15.62 -0.46 11.36
N THR A 6 -16.68 -1.22 11.11
CA THR A 6 -16.70 -2.27 10.09
C THR A 6 -16.48 -1.71 8.69
N LEU A 7 -17.19 -0.63 8.32
CA LEU A 7 -17.03 0.05 7.04
C LEU A 7 -15.60 0.55 6.85
N VAL A 8 -15.01 1.18 7.87
CA VAL A 8 -13.62 1.65 7.82
C VAL A 8 -12.64 0.49 7.64
N ARG A 9 -12.82 -0.63 8.35
CA ARG A 9 -11.99 -1.82 8.17
C ARG A 9 -12.12 -2.41 6.77
N VAL A 10 -13.34 -2.54 6.25
CA VAL A 10 -13.59 -3.05 4.91
C VAL A 10 -12.92 -2.14 3.87
N ALA A 11 -13.11 -0.81 3.98
CA ALA A 11 -12.47 0.15 3.09
C ALA A 11 -10.94 0.08 3.14
N HIS A 12 -10.35 -0.02 4.34
CA HIS A 12 -8.91 -0.14 4.52
C HIS A 12 -8.37 -1.42 3.86
N THR A 13 -9.02 -2.56 4.13
CA THR A 13 -8.61 -3.87 3.59
C THR A 13 -8.78 -3.92 2.07
N LEU A 14 -9.88 -3.41 1.52
CA LEU A 14 -10.11 -3.33 0.08
C LEU A 14 -9.08 -2.44 -0.62
N ALA A 15 -8.76 -1.28 -0.06
CA ALA A 15 -7.73 -0.39 -0.61
C ALA A 15 -6.34 -1.06 -0.58
N GLY A 16 -6.00 -1.75 0.52
CA GLY A 16 -4.77 -2.53 0.62
C GLY A 16 -4.71 -3.67 -0.41
N ALA A 17 -5.79 -4.44 -0.53
CA ALA A 17 -5.87 -5.55 -1.49
C ALA A 17 -5.80 -5.06 -2.94
N ALA A 18 -6.52 -3.98 -3.28
CA ALA A 18 -6.47 -3.38 -4.61
C ALA A 18 -5.08 -2.84 -4.96
N TRP A 19 -4.38 -2.23 -3.99
CA TRP A 19 -3.01 -1.79 -4.19
C TRP A 19 -2.04 -2.94 -4.44
N VAL A 20 -2.04 -3.96 -3.57
CA VAL A 20 -1.12 -5.10 -3.66
C VAL A 20 -1.44 -5.92 -4.92
N GLY A 21 -2.70 -6.26 -5.13
CA GLY A 21 -3.16 -6.99 -6.31
C GLY A 21 -2.90 -6.23 -7.61
N GLY A 22 -3.18 -4.92 -7.63
CA GLY A 22 -2.88 -4.07 -8.78
C GLY A 22 -1.38 -3.97 -9.08
N SER A 23 -0.54 -3.85 -8.06
CA SER A 23 0.93 -3.82 -8.23
C SER A 23 1.47 -5.15 -8.74
N LEU A 24 0.94 -6.27 -8.23
CA LEU A 24 1.27 -7.61 -8.69
C LEU A 24 0.85 -7.81 -10.16
N PHE A 25 -0.40 -7.48 -10.49
CA PHE A 25 -0.93 -7.56 -11.85
C PHE A 25 -0.12 -6.68 -12.82
N TYR A 26 0.23 -5.46 -12.40
CA TYR A 26 1.04 -4.55 -13.21
C TYR A 26 2.42 -5.14 -13.51
N LEU A 27 3.08 -5.77 -12.52
CA LEU A 27 4.40 -6.36 -12.67
C LEU A 27 4.42 -7.67 -13.46
N VAL A 28 3.43 -8.53 -13.25
CA VAL A 28 3.43 -9.92 -13.76
C VAL A 28 2.68 -10.04 -15.09
N VAL A 29 1.72 -9.17 -15.36
CA VAL A 29 0.87 -9.25 -16.56
C VAL A 29 1.13 -8.07 -17.49
N VAL A 30 0.92 -6.84 -17.00
CA VAL A 30 0.96 -5.63 -17.84
C VAL A 30 2.37 -5.36 -18.36
N MET A 31 3.37 -5.33 -17.48
CA MET A 31 4.75 -5.02 -17.86
C MET A 31 5.33 -6.03 -18.87
N PRO A 32 5.17 -7.36 -18.68
CA PRO A 32 5.64 -8.34 -19.67
C PRO A 32 4.91 -8.20 -21.01
N ALA A 33 3.58 -8.04 -20.99
CA ALA A 33 2.80 -7.86 -22.22
C ALA A 33 3.26 -6.62 -23.03
N LEU A 34 3.47 -5.48 -22.37
CA LEU A 34 3.97 -4.27 -23.04
C LEU A 34 5.39 -4.43 -23.61
N ARG A 35 6.21 -5.35 -23.06
CA ARG A 35 7.55 -5.63 -23.56
C ARG A 35 7.54 -6.61 -24.74
N SER A 36 6.60 -7.55 -24.78
CA SER A 36 6.53 -8.58 -25.83
C SER A 36 5.95 -8.08 -27.16
N THR A 37 5.06 -7.08 -27.13
CA THR A 37 4.26 -6.69 -28.31
C THR A 37 4.88 -5.56 -29.15
N GLY A 38 6.12 -5.15 -28.86
CA GLY A 38 6.81 -4.04 -29.53
C GLY A 38 6.50 -2.65 -28.92
N PRO A 39 7.07 -1.56 -29.47
CA PRO A 39 6.97 -0.23 -28.88
C PRO A 39 5.55 0.36 -28.99
N ALA A 40 4.81 0.36 -27.87
CA ALA A 40 3.48 0.99 -27.75
C ALA A 40 3.48 2.12 -26.69
N PRO A 41 4.19 3.24 -26.91
CA PRO A 41 4.42 4.27 -25.89
C PRO A 41 3.14 4.96 -25.40
N ALA A 42 2.17 5.21 -26.30
CA ALA A 42 0.90 5.85 -25.94
C ALA A 42 0.04 4.97 -25.02
N LEU A 43 -0.05 3.68 -25.33
CA LEU A 43 -0.77 2.70 -24.51
C LEU A 43 -0.10 2.54 -23.14
N ALA A 44 1.23 2.39 -23.10
CA ALA A 44 1.98 2.29 -21.86
C ALA A 44 1.80 3.52 -20.97
N ALA A 45 1.82 4.72 -21.55
CA ALA A 45 1.56 5.96 -20.84
C ALA A 45 0.13 6.01 -20.28
N LYS A 46 -0.87 5.59 -21.06
CA LYS A 46 -2.27 5.58 -20.61
C LYS A 46 -2.50 4.60 -19.46
N ILE A 47 -1.94 3.40 -19.54
CA ILE A 47 -2.02 2.41 -18.45
C ILE A 47 -1.33 2.94 -17.19
N ALA A 48 -0.16 3.57 -17.31
CA ALA A 48 0.54 4.17 -16.17
C ALA A 48 -0.27 5.31 -15.52
N GLU A 49 -0.95 6.14 -16.33
CA GLU A 49 -1.84 7.20 -15.84
C GLU A 49 -3.02 6.63 -15.04
N LEU A 50 -3.71 5.62 -15.59
CA LEU A 50 -4.84 4.96 -14.93
C LEU A 50 -4.41 4.26 -13.63
N PHE A 51 -3.27 3.56 -13.68
CA PHE A 51 -2.70 2.91 -12.49
C PHE A 51 -2.35 3.94 -11.41
N LYS A 52 -1.73 5.06 -11.77
CA LYS A 52 -1.45 6.17 -10.85
C LYS A 52 -2.74 6.70 -10.21
N ARG A 53 -3.82 6.86 -10.98
CA ARG A 53 -5.11 7.32 -10.45
C ARG A 53 -5.68 6.34 -9.42
N MET A 54 -5.63 5.05 -9.70
CA MET A 54 -6.03 4.00 -8.76
C MET A 54 -5.19 4.02 -7.47
N VAL A 55 -3.86 4.11 -7.61
CA VAL A 55 -2.90 4.22 -6.51
C VAL A 55 -3.23 5.43 -5.64
N ASN A 56 -3.47 6.60 -6.22
CA ASN A 56 -3.81 7.83 -5.47
C ASN A 56 -5.10 7.67 -4.66
N ILE A 57 -6.14 7.04 -5.23
CA ILE A 57 -7.38 6.75 -4.51
C ILE A 57 -7.09 5.84 -3.31
N CYS A 58 -6.30 4.78 -3.53
CA CYS A 58 -5.92 3.86 -2.47
C CYS A 58 -5.08 4.55 -1.37
N VAL A 59 -4.14 5.44 -1.71
CA VAL A 59 -3.39 6.24 -0.71
C VAL A 59 -4.37 7.02 0.18
N GLY A 60 -5.30 7.76 -0.43
CA GLY A 60 -6.28 8.56 0.30
C GLY A 60 -7.11 7.72 1.26
N VAL A 61 -7.65 6.59 0.77
CA VAL A 61 -8.43 5.66 1.60
C VAL A 61 -7.58 5.09 2.73
N LEU A 62 -6.36 4.61 2.45
CA LEU A 62 -5.48 4.01 3.46
C LEU A 62 -5.05 5.00 4.54
N LEU A 63 -4.79 6.26 4.20
CA LEU A 63 -4.43 7.29 5.18
C LEU A 63 -5.61 7.62 6.10
N LEU A 64 -6.79 7.87 5.53
CA LEU A 64 -7.98 8.24 6.32
C LEU A 64 -8.41 7.09 7.22
N THR A 65 -8.57 5.89 6.63
CA THR A 65 -8.99 4.70 7.38
C THR A 65 -7.91 4.21 8.34
N GLY A 66 -6.63 4.28 7.96
CA GLY A 66 -5.51 3.90 8.80
C GLY A 66 -5.40 4.79 10.03
N GLY A 67 -5.54 6.11 9.87
CA GLY A 67 -5.59 7.06 11.00
C GLY A 67 -6.71 6.70 11.98
N TYR A 68 -7.94 6.53 11.47
CA TYR A 68 -9.08 6.12 12.30
C TYR A 68 -8.81 4.81 13.05
N LEU A 69 -8.31 3.77 12.37
CA LEU A 69 -8.07 2.46 12.99
C LEU A 69 -6.95 2.50 14.04
N VAL A 70 -5.96 3.37 13.88
CA VAL A 70 -4.92 3.60 14.90
C VAL A 70 -5.54 4.23 16.15
N PHE A 71 -6.33 5.29 16.00
CA PHE A 71 -7.02 5.91 17.14
C PHE A 71 -8.01 4.97 17.83
N ASP A 72 -8.80 4.21 17.06
CA ASP A 72 -9.74 3.21 17.57
C ASP A 72 -9.05 2.11 18.39
N ARG A 73 -7.80 1.77 18.04
CA ARG A 73 -7.01 0.76 18.77
C ARG A 73 -6.29 1.36 19.96
N LEU A 74 -5.62 2.50 19.81
CA LEU A 74 -4.82 3.12 20.88
C LEU A 74 -5.65 3.65 22.05
N THR A 75 -6.94 3.87 21.87
CA THR A 75 -7.86 4.24 22.95
C THR A 75 -8.32 3.04 23.80
N GLN A 76 -7.89 1.82 23.47
CA GLN A 76 -8.19 0.60 24.22
C GLN A 76 -7.12 0.36 25.30
N THR A 77 -7.55 0.05 26.53
CA THR A 77 -6.68 0.01 27.72
C THR A 77 -5.73 -1.19 27.80
N THR A 78 -5.81 -2.15 26.87
CA THR A 78 -5.17 -3.47 26.99
C THR A 78 -4.06 -3.76 25.97
N LEU A 79 -3.57 -2.75 25.25
CA LEU A 79 -2.53 -2.98 24.22
C LEU A 79 -1.15 -3.26 24.85
N GLY A 80 -0.58 -4.43 24.55
CA GLY A 80 0.79 -4.79 24.95
C GLY A 80 1.89 -4.11 24.14
N LEU A 81 3.11 -4.09 24.68
CA LEU A 81 4.28 -3.48 24.02
C LEU A 81 4.58 -4.08 22.63
N SER A 82 4.39 -5.39 22.47
CA SER A 82 4.56 -6.08 21.17
C SER A 82 3.64 -5.51 20.09
N TYR A 83 2.38 -5.20 20.45
CA TYR A 83 1.43 -4.57 19.54
C TYR A 83 1.92 -3.19 19.08
N LEU A 84 2.40 -2.36 20.01
CA LEU A 84 2.89 -1.01 19.73
C LEU A 84 4.12 -1.02 18.81
N ILE A 85 5.05 -1.96 19.02
CA ILE A 85 6.24 -2.13 18.17
C ILE A 85 5.82 -2.50 16.73
N VAL A 86 4.97 -3.52 16.57
CA VAL A 86 4.50 -3.95 15.25
C VAL A 86 3.72 -2.84 14.55
N LEU A 87 2.92 -2.08 15.30
CA LEU A 87 2.20 -0.93 14.76
C LEU A 87 3.15 0.16 14.26
N GLY A 88 4.19 0.49 15.04
CA GLY A 88 5.23 1.43 14.64
C GLY A 88 5.94 1.01 13.34
N ILE A 89 6.35 -0.25 13.24
CA ILE A 89 6.96 -0.81 12.02
C ILE A 89 6.00 -0.69 10.84
N LYS A 90 4.71 -1.02 11.03
CA LYS A 90 3.69 -0.92 9.98
C LYS A 90 3.53 0.52 9.49
N ILE A 91 3.51 1.50 10.39
CA ILE A 91 3.40 2.93 10.04
C ILE A 91 4.61 3.37 9.24
N VAL A 92 5.84 3.05 9.68
CA VAL A 92 7.07 3.41 8.96
C VAL A 92 7.09 2.78 7.55
N ALA A 93 6.72 1.50 7.44
CA ALA A 93 6.62 0.81 6.16
C ALA A 93 5.57 1.45 5.24
N ALA A 94 4.40 1.81 5.77
CA ALA A 94 3.33 2.46 5.01
C ALA A 94 3.74 3.87 4.53
N ILE A 95 4.37 4.68 5.40
CA ILE A 95 4.89 6.00 5.03
C ILE A 95 5.92 5.86 3.91
N THR A 96 6.87 4.93 4.05
CA THR A 96 7.88 4.64 3.03
C THR A 96 7.22 4.29 1.69
N MET A 97 6.18 3.45 1.73
CA MET A 97 5.41 3.06 0.54
C MET A 97 4.71 4.27 -0.11
N PHE A 98 4.08 5.16 0.67
CA PHE A 98 3.41 6.35 0.14
C PHE A 98 4.40 7.36 -0.46
N VAL A 99 5.54 7.57 0.20
CA VAL A 99 6.62 8.42 -0.34
C VAL A 99 7.13 7.85 -1.67
N LEU A 100 7.30 6.53 -1.76
CA LEU A 100 7.71 5.87 -3.01
C LEU A 100 6.66 6.03 -4.11
N ALA A 101 5.37 5.92 -3.80
CA ALA A 101 4.28 6.14 -4.74
C ALA A 101 4.27 7.58 -5.29
N ILE A 102 4.47 8.58 -4.43
CA ILE A 102 4.58 10.00 -4.81
C ILE A 102 5.81 10.23 -5.70
N TYR A 103 6.96 9.66 -5.32
CA TYR A 103 8.18 9.74 -6.12
C TYR A 103 7.98 9.15 -7.53
N MET A 104 7.31 8.00 -7.62
CA MET A 104 6.99 7.38 -8.92
C MET A 104 6.01 8.21 -9.74
N ALA A 105 5.02 8.83 -9.09
CA ALA A 105 4.08 9.74 -9.73
C ALA A 105 4.74 10.97 -10.37
N GLN A 106 5.89 11.42 -9.83
CA GLN A 106 6.73 12.50 -10.38
C GLN A 106 7.73 11.98 -11.42
N SER A 107 8.09 10.69 -11.37
CA SER A 107 9.11 10.12 -12.26
C SER A 107 8.71 10.07 -13.74
N ASN A 108 7.43 10.11 -14.10
CA ASN A 108 7.01 10.26 -15.51
C ASN A 108 7.45 11.60 -16.11
N ILE A 109 7.43 12.68 -15.31
CA ILE A 109 7.97 14.00 -15.69
C ILE A 109 9.50 13.91 -15.81
N ARG A 110 10.15 13.13 -14.95
CA ARG A 110 11.61 12.95 -14.91
C ARG A 110 12.16 11.99 -15.99
N ARG A 111 11.36 11.04 -16.47
CA ARG A 111 11.69 10.15 -17.59
C ARG A 111 11.67 10.89 -18.92
N LEU A 112 10.81 11.91 -19.08
CA LEU A 112 10.94 12.89 -20.18
C LEU A 112 12.32 13.59 -20.14
N ALA A 113 12.91 13.77 -18.96
CA ALA A 113 14.23 14.38 -18.74
C ALA A 113 15.43 13.39 -18.75
N LYS A 114 15.30 12.20 -19.37
CA LYS A 114 16.38 11.22 -19.67
C LYS A 114 17.12 10.52 -18.50
N ARG A 115 16.82 10.73 -17.21
CA ARG A 115 17.59 10.12 -16.09
C ARG A 115 16.89 8.91 -15.44
N SER A 116 17.03 7.72 -16.03
CA SER A 116 16.62 6.44 -15.41
C SER A 116 17.64 6.02 -14.34
N THR A 117 17.27 6.06 -13.07
CA THR A 117 18.12 5.65 -11.94
C THR A 117 17.85 4.20 -11.54
N ARG A 118 18.79 3.52 -10.84
CA ARG A 118 18.57 2.15 -10.30
C ARG A 118 17.29 2.06 -9.46
N LEU A 119 17.02 3.10 -8.67
CA LEU A 119 15.79 3.21 -7.87
C LEU A 119 14.53 3.18 -8.73
N SER A 120 14.51 3.84 -9.88
CA SER A 120 13.34 3.86 -10.77
C SER A 120 13.03 2.50 -11.43
N ARG A 121 14.00 1.58 -11.47
CA ARG A 121 13.79 0.20 -11.95
C ARG A 121 13.26 -0.70 -10.84
N ALA A 122 13.76 -0.52 -9.61
CA ALA A 122 13.35 -1.31 -8.45
C ALA A 122 12.04 -0.83 -7.80
N ALA A 123 11.64 0.43 -8.03
CA ALA A 123 10.50 1.04 -7.35
C ALA A 123 9.17 0.24 -7.48
N PRO A 124 8.79 -0.32 -8.64
CA PRO A 124 7.59 -1.15 -8.72
C PRO A 124 7.66 -2.41 -7.84
N GLN A 125 8.82 -3.06 -7.77
CA GLN A 125 9.04 -4.25 -6.95
C GLN A 125 9.03 -3.90 -5.46
N LEU A 126 9.64 -2.77 -5.10
CA LEU A 126 9.62 -2.24 -3.73
C LEU A 126 8.20 -1.84 -3.29
N MET A 127 7.40 -1.24 -4.18
CA MET A 127 5.99 -0.94 -3.88
C MET A 127 5.19 -2.21 -3.56
N LEU A 128 5.38 -3.27 -4.35
CA LEU A 128 4.72 -4.55 -4.10
C LEU A 128 5.20 -5.17 -2.78
N ALA A 129 6.52 -5.22 -2.56
CA ALA A 129 7.10 -5.80 -1.35
C ALA A 129 6.65 -5.07 -0.08
N LEU A 130 6.66 -3.73 -0.08
CA LEU A 130 6.16 -2.92 1.02
C LEU A 130 4.66 -3.12 1.24
N GLY A 131 3.87 -3.20 0.17
CA GLY A 131 2.44 -3.47 0.25
C GLY A 131 2.13 -4.81 0.91
N ILE A 132 2.84 -5.87 0.49
CA ILE A 132 2.75 -7.21 1.10
C ILE A 132 3.16 -7.15 2.57
N LEU A 133 4.29 -6.51 2.90
CA LEU A 133 4.76 -6.35 4.27
C LEU A 133 3.71 -5.66 5.16
N VAL A 134 3.15 -4.54 4.72
CA VAL A 134 2.11 -3.80 5.46
C VAL A 134 0.85 -4.66 5.65
N PHE A 135 0.50 -5.50 4.68
CA PHE A 135 -0.63 -6.43 4.77
C PHE A 135 -0.37 -7.51 5.83
N ILE A 136 0.81 -8.14 5.82
CA ILE A 136 1.24 -9.14 6.81
C ILE A 136 1.27 -8.54 8.21
N LEU A 137 1.85 -7.35 8.37
CA LEU A 137 1.87 -6.66 9.66
C LEU A 137 0.45 -6.33 10.14
N GLY A 138 -0.48 -6.05 9.22
CA GLY A 138 -1.90 -5.90 9.54
C GLY A 138 -2.54 -7.17 10.12
N ALA A 139 -2.27 -8.33 9.51
CA ALA A 139 -2.74 -9.62 10.03
C ALA A 139 -2.13 -9.94 11.40
N LEU A 140 -0.82 -9.72 11.55
CA LEU A 140 -0.11 -9.91 12.82
C LEU A 140 -0.69 -9.02 13.94
N LEU A 141 -0.98 -7.75 13.67
CA LEU A 141 -1.63 -6.87 14.65
C LEU A 141 -3.00 -7.40 15.07
N ASN A 142 -3.75 -8.02 14.16
CA ASN A 142 -5.03 -8.61 14.51
C ASN A 142 -4.87 -9.81 15.44
N SER A 143 -3.93 -10.70 15.15
CA SER A 143 -3.61 -11.84 16.03
C SER A 143 -3.08 -11.41 17.41
N LEU A 144 -2.19 -10.41 17.46
CA LEU A 144 -1.71 -9.84 18.73
C LEU A 144 -2.84 -9.23 19.54
N PHE A 145 -3.78 -8.56 18.87
CA PHE A 145 -4.95 -7.99 19.53
C PHE A 145 -5.87 -9.08 20.08
N GLU A 146 -6.16 -10.13 19.31
CA GLU A 146 -6.99 -11.26 19.74
C GLU A 146 -6.41 -11.97 20.97
N MET A 147 -5.09 -12.16 21.02
CA MET A 147 -4.41 -12.71 22.21
C MET A 147 -4.54 -11.81 23.44
N SER A 148 -4.66 -10.49 23.27
CA SER A 148 -4.81 -9.56 24.41
C SER A 148 -6.23 -9.56 25.04
N ILE A 149 -7.21 -10.14 24.35
CA ILE A 149 -8.62 -10.18 24.81
C ILE A 149 -9.10 -11.61 25.13
N ALA A 150 -8.34 -12.64 24.75
CA ALA A 150 -8.69 -14.02 25.07
C ALA A 150 -8.46 -14.29 26.57
N PRO A 151 -9.45 -14.84 27.30
CA PRO A 151 -9.24 -15.27 28.68
C PRO A 151 -8.24 -16.44 28.70
N HIS A 152 -7.17 -16.29 29.49
CA HIS A 152 -6.25 -17.37 29.85
C HIS A 152 -6.84 -18.22 30.97
#